data_AF-A0A250KS84-F1
#
_entry.id   AF-A0A250KS84-F1
#
_cell.length_a   1.000
_cell.length_b   1.000
_cell.length_c   1.000
_cell.angle_alpha   90.00
_cell.angle_beta   90.00
_cell.angle_gamma   90.00
#
_symmetry.space_group_name_H-M   'P 1'
#
loop_
_entity.id
_entity.type
_entity.pdbx_description
1 polymer ?
#
loop_
_entity_poly.entity_id
_entity_poly.type
_entity_poly.pdbx_seq_one_letter_code
_entity_poly.pdbx_strand_id
1 'polypeptide(L)'
;MRLHAMSDLIRRYGQVFRQAWAERKRLDPPPRLPHEAEFLPAALALQETPVSPAPRVFMWLIMAFAATALLWSIVGQVDVVASAEGKIIPDDRTKIVQPMETAKVTAIHIRDGQSVEAGEVLIELDPTMAQADTDRIANDLLTARLDAARAKALLEAIESKRLTSIGIEGLDESRLAAERRLLEGQYLEYRAKLKQLEAEIARRTAEERATRELVRKPEQTLPITRERAEDYRGLRKRNFVSKHAYLELEQVRIEQERDLAAQQAKLAEIQAALAESRQQREALIAETRRVALDKLHEAEQRVTDLTQELIKAETRGAS
;
A
#
# COMPACT_ATOMS: atom_id res chain seq x y z
N MET A 1 -35.08 61.41 -64.37
CA MET A 1 -34.85 62.29 -65.55
C MET A 1 -33.54 62.04 -66.32
N ARG A 2 -32.49 61.39 -65.77
CA ARG A 2 -31.20 61.18 -66.47
C ARG A 2 -31.12 59.99 -67.44
N LEU A 3 -31.98 58.97 -67.29
CA LEU A 3 -31.99 57.77 -68.15
C LEU A 3 -32.63 57.97 -69.53
N HIS A 4 -33.64 58.85 -69.63
CA HIS A 4 -34.27 59.17 -70.92
C HIS A 4 -33.34 59.99 -71.82
N ALA A 5 -32.61 60.97 -71.25
CA ALA A 5 -31.65 61.78 -71.99
C ALA A 5 -30.50 60.93 -72.59
N MET A 6 -30.01 59.92 -71.86
CA MET A 6 -29.03 58.97 -72.41
C MET A 6 -29.62 58.08 -73.50
N SER A 7 -30.87 57.62 -73.35
CA SER A 7 -31.52 56.78 -74.36
C SER A 7 -31.78 57.53 -75.67
N ASP A 8 -32.14 58.82 -75.59
CA ASP A 8 -32.29 59.68 -76.76
C ASP A 8 -30.95 59.97 -77.40
N LEU A 9 -29.89 60.22 -76.62
CA LEU A 9 -28.55 60.40 -77.15
C LEU A 9 -28.10 59.15 -77.92
N ILE A 10 -28.27 57.96 -77.34
CA ILE A 10 -27.88 56.68 -77.96
C ILE A 10 -28.73 56.39 -79.21
N ARG A 11 -30.03 56.70 -79.22
CA ARG A 11 -30.86 56.56 -80.42
C ARG A 11 -30.45 57.53 -81.52
N ARG A 12 -30.16 58.79 -81.18
CA ARG A 12 -29.73 59.80 -82.16
C ARG A 12 -28.39 59.43 -82.78
N TYR A 13 -27.40 59.08 -81.96
CA TYR A 13 -26.10 58.62 -82.46
C TYR A 13 -26.21 57.27 -83.18
N GLY A 14 -27.09 56.37 -82.75
CA GLY A 14 -27.36 55.11 -83.44
C GLY A 14 -27.99 55.29 -84.82
N GLN A 15 -28.90 56.27 -84.99
CA GLN A 15 -29.49 56.60 -86.29
C GLN A 15 -28.49 57.29 -87.21
N VAL A 16 -27.71 58.25 -86.69
CA VAL A 16 -26.63 58.90 -87.44
C VAL A 16 -25.58 57.88 -87.88
N PHE A 17 -25.19 56.97 -87.00
CA PHE A 17 -24.26 55.88 -87.34
C PHE A 17 -24.85 54.95 -88.39
N ARG A 18 -26.13 54.59 -88.28
CA ARG A 18 -26.79 53.71 -89.25
C ARG A 18 -26.92 54.35 -90.64
N GLN A 19 -27.19 55.65 -90.72
CA GLN A 19 -27.20 56.40 -91.99
C GLN A 19 -25.79 56.55 -92.57
N ALA A 20 -24.80 56.96 -91.76
CA ALA A 20 -23.40 57.05 -92.20
C ALA A 20 -22.85 55.70 -92.67
N TRP A 21 -23.25 54.60 -92.02
CA TRP A 21 -22.84 53.25 -92.40
C TRP A 21 -23.53 52.75 -93.68
N ALA A 22 -24.78 53.15 -93.93
CA ALA A 22 -25.51 52.81 -95.14
C ALA A 22 -24.97 53.52 -96.39
N GLU A 23 -24.50 54.77 -96.24
CA GLU A 23 -23.92 55.56 -97.35
C GLU A 23 -22.41 55.36 -97.55
N ARG A 24 -21.77 54.51 -96.75
CA ARG A 24 -20.32 54.23 -96.79
C ARG A 24 -19.79 53.95 -98.20
N LYS A 25 -20.52 53.15 -98.99
CA LYS A 25 -20.09 52.77 -100.35
C LYS A 25 -20.17 53.91 -101.38
N ARG A 26 -20.79 55.05 -101.05
CA ARG A 26 -20.85 56.26 -101.89
C ARG A 26 -19.71 57.24 -101.63
N LEU A 27 -19.00 57.10 -100.50
CA LEU A 27 -17.84 57.91 -100.11
C LEU A 27 -16.49 57.21 -100.41
N ASP A 28 -16.52 55.98 -100.91
CA ASP A 28 -15.31 55.29 -101.37
C ASP A 28 -14.86 55.92 -102.70
N PRO A 29 -13.60 56.42 -102.80
CA PRO A 29 -13.10 57.02 -104.03
C PRO A 29 -13.09 56.00 -105.18
N PRO A 30 -13.31 56.43 -106.44
CA PRO A 30 -13.30 55.52 -107.59
C PRO A 30 -11.94 54.83 -107.69
N PRO A 31 -11.89 53.51 -108.01
CA PRO A 31 -10.64 52.77 -108.10
C PRO A 31 -9.77 53.34 -109.21
N ARG A 32 -8.62 53.92 -108.85
CA ARG A 32 -7.62 54.45 -109.80
C ARG A 32 -6.55 53.41 -110.10
N LEU A 33 -6.11 53.36 -111.36
CA LEU A 33 -5.12 52.39 -111.82
C LEU A 33 -3.70 52.80 -111.36
N PRO A 34 -2.77 51.85 -111.14
CA PRO A 34 -1.49 52.10 -110.47
C PRO A 34 -0.60 53.17 -111.09
N HIS A 35 -0.72 53.41 -112.40
CA HIS A 35 0.09 54.39 -113.14
C HIS A 35 -0.44 55.83 -113.03
N GLU A 36 -1.68 56.04 -112.57
CA GLU A 36 -2.25 57.38 -112.36
C GLU A 36 -1.88 57.97 -110.99
N ALA A 37 -1.37 57.14 -110.07
CA ALA A 37 -0.97 57.53 -108.71
C ALA A 37 0.47 58.08 -108.63
N GLU A 38 1.27 57.97 -109.70
CA GLU A 38 2.68 58.43 -109.72
C GLU A 38 2.86 59.93 -110.04
N PHE A 39 1.81 60.63 -110.48
CA PHE A 39 1.88 62.03 -110.91
C PHE A 39 1.17 63.03 -109.97
N LEU A 40 1.01 62.69 -108.68
CA LEU A 40 0.44 63.57 -107.64
C LEU A 40 1.50 63.94 -106.58
N PRO A 41 1.39 65.13 -105.92
CA PRO A 41 2.39 65.61 -104.97
C PRO A 41 2.61 64.63 -103.79
N ALA A 42 3.87 64.49 -103.36
CA ALA A 42 4.35 63.48 -102.39
C ALA A 42 3.59 63.41 -101.04
N ALA A 43 2.76 64.40 -100.71
CA ALA A 43 1.92 64.41 -99.50
C ALA A 43 0.66 63.52 -99.60
N LEU A 44 0.17 63.14 -100.79
CA LEU A 44 -1.03 62.30 -100.94
C LEU A 44 -0.74 60.82 -101.27
N ALA A 45 0.47 60.47 -101.73
CA ALA A 45 0.82 59.09 -102.10
C ALA A 45 0.93 58.13 -100.89
N LEU A 46 1.13 58.66 -99.67
CA LEU A 46 1.29 57.86 -98.45
C LEU A 46 -0.03 57.46 -97.76
N GLN A 47 -1.18 58.00 -98.19
CA GLN A 47 -2.48 57.75 -97.55
C GLN A 47 -3.37 56.75 -98.32
N GLU A 48 -3.04 56.43 -99.58
CA GLU A 48 -3.84 55.55 -100.46
C GLU A 48 -3.05 54.38 -101.05
N THR A 49 -2.03 53.88 -100.33
CA THR A 49 -1.45 52.57 -100.67
C THR A 49 -2.42 51.47 -100.25
N PRO A 50 -2.69 50.45 -101.11
CA PRO A 50 -3.64 49.40 -100.77
C PRO A 50 -3.15 48.64 -99.53
N VAL A 51 -3.94 48.67 -98.45
CA VAL A 51 -3.64 47.95 -97.20
C VAL A 51 -3.38 46.47 -97.50
N SER A 52 -2.18 45.99 -97.15
CA SER A 52 -1.79 44.60 -97.32
C SER A 52 -2.75 43.68 -96.54
N PRO A 53 -3.03 42.45 -96.99
CA PRO A 53 -3.98 41.55 -96.32
C PRO A 53 -3.47 41.01 -94.96
N ALA A 54 -2.19 41.23 -94.61
CA ALA A 54 -1.54 40.68 -93.42
C ALA A 54 -2.20 41.06 -92.07
N PRO A 55 -2.63 42.31 -91.81
CA PRO A 55 -3.27 42.69 -90.56
C PRO A 55 -4.64 42.01 -90.38
N ARG A 56 -5.35 41.73 -91.48
CA ARG A 56 -6.65 41.03 -91.44
C ARG A 56 -6.48 39.56 -91.05
N VAL A 57 -5.43 38.89 -91.56
CA VAL A 57 -5.11 37.51 -91.18
C VAL A 57 -4.74 37.42 -89.69
N PHE A 58 -3.92 38.37 -89.20
CA PHE A 58 -3.55 38.43 -87.78
C PHE A 58 -4.76 38.65 -86.87
N MET A 59 -5.69 39.52 -87.27
CA MET A 59 -6.93 39.77 -86.53
C MET A 59 -7.83 38.53 -86.46
N TRP A 60 -7.96 37.77 -87.56
CA TRP A 60 -8.70 36.51 -87.57
C TRP A 60 -8.02 35.43 -86.74
N LEU A 61 -6.69 35.38 -86.70
CA LEU A 61 -5.93 34.48 -85.84
C LEU A 61 -6.16 34.76 -84.35
N ILE A 62 -6.16 36.04 -83.96
CA ILE A 62 -6.46 36.45 -82.58
C ILE A 62 -7.92 36.13 -82.24
N MET A 63 -8.87 36.42 -83.12
CA MET A 63 -10.27 36.05 -82.91
C MET A 63 -10.47 34.54 -82.82
N ALA A 64 -9.79 33.77 -83.65
CA ALA A 64 -9.82 32.31 -83.59
C ALA A 64 -9.26 31.83 -82.26
N PHE A 65 -8.07 32.27 -81.84
CA PHE A 65 -7.49 31.91 -80.55
C PHE A 65 -8.38 32.28 -79.36
N ALA A 66 -8.95 33.50 -79.37
CA ALA A 66 -9.87 33.94 -78.34
C ALA A 66 -11.14 33.07 -78.31
N ALA A 67 -11.71 32.73 -79.47
CA ALA A 67 -12.85 31.84 -79.56
C ALA A 67 -12.53 30.42 -79.06
N THR A 68 -11.34 29.88 -79.37
CA THR A 68 -10.92 28.55 -78.88
C THR A 68 -10.72 28.56 -77.36
N ALA A 69 -10.10 29.61 -76.80
CA ALA A 69 -9.93 29.76 -75.36
C ALA A 69 -11.28 29.92 -74.63
N LEU A 70 -12.22 30.66 -75.23
CA LEU A 70 -13.57 30.83 -74.69
C LEU A 70 -14.34 29.50 -74.70
N LEU A 71 -14.25 28.76 -75.81
CA LEU A 71 -14.88 27.46 -75.96
C LEU A 71 -14.27 26.44 -74.97
N TRP A 72 -12.95 26.47 -74.80
CA TRP A 72 -12.24 25.62 -73.83
C TRP A 72 -12.60 25.97 -72.39
N SER A 73 -12.84 27.24 -72.06
CA SER A 73 -13.31 27.64 -70.73
C SER A 73 -14.72 27.12 -70.40
N ILE A 74 -15.58 26.99 -71.41
CA ILE A 74 -16.96 26.47 -71.23
C ILE A 74 -16.98 24.95 -71.11
N VAL A 75 -16.13 24.25 -71.86
CA VAL A 75 -16.13 22.78 -71.93
C VAL A 75 -15.08 22.14 -71.01
N GLY A 76 -14.03 22.87 -70.65
CA GLY A 76 -12.90 22.37 -69.88
C GLY A 76 -13.26 22.14 -68.42
N GLN A 77 -13.44 20.87 -68.05
CA GLN A 77 -13.49 20.45 -66.66
C GLN A 77 -12.07 20.10 -66.21
N VAL A 78 -11.57 20.82 -65.20
CA VAL A 78 -10.31 20.50 -64.52
C VAL A 78 -10.68 19.73 -63.27
N ASP A 79 -10.54 18.39 -63.32
CA ASP A 79 -10.74 17.54 -62.15
C ASP A 79 -9.62 17.78 -61.15
N VAL A 80 -9.92 18.52 -60.09
CA VAL A 80 -9.02 18.69 -58.95
C VAL A 80 -9.17 17.46 -58.06
N VAL A 81 -8.23 16.53 -58.14
CA VAL A 81 -8.13 15.41 -57.20
C VAL A 81 -7.49 15.91 -55.91
N ALA A 82 -8.30 16.39 -54.98
CA ALA A 82 -7.85 16.70 -53.62
C ALA A 82 -7.71 15.40 -52.83
N SER A 83 -6.52 14.81 -52.85
CA SER A 83 -6.21 13.67 -51.98
C SER A 83 -6.00 14.18 -50.56
N ALA A 84 -7.03 14.09 -49.72
CA ALA A 84 -6.91 14.31 -48.28
C ALA A 84 -6.44 13.02 -47.62
N GLU A 85 -5.24 13.00 -47.05
CA GLU A 85 -4.83 11.94 -46.13
C GLU A 85 -5.65 12.07 -44.85
N GLY A 86 -6.73 11.29 -44.74
CA GLY A 86 -7.47 11.15 -43.50
C GLY A 86 -6.59 10.46 -42.46
N LYS A 87 -5.99 11.21 -41.53
CA LYS A 87 -5.32 10.62 -40.36
C LYS A 87 -6.34 10.49 -39.24
N ILE A 88 -6.69 9.24 -38.92
CA ILE A 88 -7.48 8.93 -37.73
C ILE A 88 -6.57 9.13 -36.53
N ILE A 89 -6.69 10.28 -35.86
CA ILE A 89 -6.04 10.53 -34.58
C ILE A 89 -7.06 10.14 -33.51
N PRO A 90 -6.78 9.13 -32.68
CA PRO A 90 -7.64 8.84 -31.53
C PRO A 90 -7.74 10.11 -30.68
N ASP A 91 -8.95 10.46 -30.27
CA ASP A 91 -9.18 11.56 -29.34
C ASP A 91 -8.31 11.38 -28.07
N ASP A 92 -7.95 12.46 -27.39
CA ASP A 92 -6.89 12.57 -26.35
C ASP A 92 -7.15 11.75 -25.06
N ARG A 93 -8.01 10.73 -25.13
CA ARG A 93 -8.49 9.90 -24.01
C ARG A 93 -8.17 8.41 -24.18
N THR A 94 -7.07 8.07 -24.86
CA THR A 94 -6.59 6.67 -24.87
C THR A 94 -6.19 6.28 -23.45
N LYS A 95 -6.82 5.23 -22.89
CA LYS A 95 -6.49 4.68 -21.57
C LYS A 95 -5.65 3.42 -21.77
N ILE A 96 -4.43 3.44 -21.23
CA ILE A 96 -3.54 2.28 -21.28
C ILE A 96 -3.98 1.31 -20.18
N VAL A 97 -4.35 0.09 -20.57
CA VAL A 97 -4.63 -1.01 -19.64
C VAL A 97 -3.29 -1.68 -19.32
N GLN A 98 -2.88 -1.62 -18.06
CA GLN A 98 -1.65 -2.26 -17.58
C GLN A 98 -2.01 -3.23 -16.45
N PRO A 99 -1.34 -4.41 -16.38
CA PRO A 99 -1.54 -5.32 -15.28
C PRO A 99 -1.03 -4.68 -13.97
N MET A 100 -1.70 -4.95 -12.85
CA MET A 100 -1.29 -4.42 -11.55
C MET A 100 0.01 -5.05 -11.04
N GLU A 101 0.28 -6.29 -11.45
CA GLU A 101 1.49 -7.04 -11.11
C GLU A 101 2.06 -7.75 -12.35
N THR A 102 3.35 -8.09 -12.33
CA THR A 102 3.98 -8.82 -13.44
C THR A 102 3.58 -10.29 -13.35
N ALA A 103 2.76 -10.76 -14.28
CA ALA A 103 2.32 -12.14 -14.36
C ALA A 103 2.51 -12.71 -15.78
N LYS A 104 2.55 -14.05 -15.87
CA LYS A 104 2.59 -14.74 -17.16
C LYS A 104 1.21 -14.67 -17.81
N VAL A 105 1.15 -14.34 -19.10
CA VAL A 105 -0.11 -14.34 -19.85
C VAL A 105 -0.51 -15.78 -20.17
N THR A 106 -1.72 -16.16 -19.79
CA THR A 106 -2.33 -17.48 -20.05
C THR A 106 -3.13 -17.45 -21.35
N ALA A 107 -3.97 -16.44 -21.54
CA ALA A 107 -4.79 -16.26 -22.74
C ALA A 107 -5.00 -14.78 -23.08
N ILE A 108 -5.16 -14.49 -24.37
CA ILE A 108 -5.53 -13.15 -24.87
C ILE A 108 -6.86 -13.33 -25.63
N HIS A 109 -7.91 -12.66 -25.16
CA HIS A 109 -9.28 -12.81 -25.68
C HIS A 109 -9.67 -11.75 -26.71
N ILE A 110 -8.80 -10.77 -26.93
CA ILE A 110 -9.04 -9.65 -27.83
C ILE A 110 -8.17 -9.66 -29.07
N ARG A 111 -8.60 -8.93 -30.10
CA ARG A 111 -7.86 -8.67 -31.33
C ARG A 111 -7.82 -7.17 -31.61
N ASP A 112 -6.82 -6.74 -32.38
CA ASP A 112 -6.68 -5.34 -32.75
C ASP A 112 -7.94 -4.82 -33.48
N GLY A 113 -8.49 -3.70 -33.00
CA GLY A 113 -9.69 -3.08 -33.54
C GLY A 113 -11.02 -3.67 -33.05
N GLN A 114 -11.00 -4.66 -32.14
CA GLN A 114 -12.21 -5.18 -31.51
C GLN A 114 -12.84 -4.16 -30.55
N SER A 115 -14.14 -3.96 -30.64
CA SER A 115 -14.91 -3.18 -29.67
C SER A 115 -15.21 -4.06 -28.46
N VAL A 116 -14.95 -3.54 -27.25
CA VAL A 116 -15.12 -4.25 -25.98
C VAL A 116 -15.97 -3.44 -25.02
N GLU A 117 -16.70 -4.12 -24.15
CA GLU A 117 -17.51 -3.49 -23.10
C GLU A 117 -16.77 -3.43 -21.75
N ALA A 118 -17.20 -2.53 -20.86
CA ALA A 118 -16.61 -2.44 -19.52
C ALA A 118 -16.90 -3.71 -18.70
N GLY A 119 -15.84 -4.36 -18.22
CA GLY A 119 -15.92 -5.62 -17.46
C GLY A 119 -15.69 -6.87 -18.31
N GLU A 120 -15.51 -6.74 -19.63
CA GLU A 120 -15.13 -7.86 -20.49
C GLU A 120 -13.67 -8.27 -20.24
N VAL A 121 -13.42 -9.58 -20.10
CA VAL A 121 -12.07 -10.11 -19.85
C VAL A 121 -11.23 -9.97 -21.11
N LEU A 122 -10.18 -9.15 -21.05
CA LEU A 122 -9.32 -8.89 -22.21
C LEU A 122 -8.15 -9.89 -22.29
N ILE A 123 -7.50 -10.13 -21.15
CA ILE A 123 -6.29 -10.97 -21.02
C ILE A 123 -6.43 -11.75 -19.71
N GLU A 124 -6.15 -13.06 -19.75
CA GLU A 124 -6.01 -13.90 -18.56
C GLU A 124 -4.54 -14.04 -18.18
N LEU A 125 -4.26 -13.85 -16.90
CA LEU A 125 -2.93 -14.00 -16.31
C LEU A 125 -2.88 -15.29 -15.48
N ASP A 126 -1.71 -15.91 -15.35
CA ASP A 126 -1.48 -17.10 -14.54
C ASP A 126 -1.54 -16.75 -13.04
N PRO A 127 -2.56 -17.21 -12.28
CA PRO A 127 -2.75 -16.83 -10.89
C PRO A 127 -1.86 -17.63 -9.93
N THR A 128 -1.07 -18.60 -10.40
CA THR A 128 -0.37 -19.58 -9.55
C THR A 128 0.51 -18.91 -8.49
N MET A 129 1.26 -17.86 -8.86
CA MET A 129 2.13 -17.14 -7.92
C MET A 129 1.34 -16.34 -6.89
N ALA A 130 0.29 -15.62 -7.32
CA ALA A 130 -0.57 -14.84 -6.43
C ALA A 130 -1.36 -15.73 -5.46
N GLN A 131 -1.81 -16.90 -5.92
CA GLN A 131 -2.47 -17.90 -5.09
C GLN A 131 -1.52 -18.50 -4.07
N ALA A 132 -0.29 -18.87 -4.48
CA ALA A 132 0.71 -19.40 -3.57
C ALA A 132 1.08 -18.40 -2.45
N ASP A 133 1.19 -17.11 -2.78
CA ASP A 133 1.42 -16.05 -1.78
C ASP A 133 0.22 -15.89 -0.83
N THR A 134 -1.00 -15.94 -1.35
CA THR A 134 -2.23 -15.89 -0.52
C THR A 134 -2.30 -17.09 0.43
N ASP A 135 -2.05 -18.29 -0.07
CA ASP A 135 -2.03 -19.52 0.74
C ASP A 135 -0.93 -19.48 1.81
N ARG A 136 0.24 -18.92 1.48
CA ARG A 136 1.32 -18.71 2.45
C ARG A 136 0.89 -17.77 3.57
N ILE A 137 0.35 -16.59 3.23
CA ILE A 137 -0.12 -15.60 4.22
C ILE A 137 -1.23 -16.20 5.09
N ALA A 138 -2.17 -16.94 4.50
CA ALA A 138 -3.23 -17.64 5.24
C ALA A 138 -2.67 -18.67 6.23
N ASN A 139 -1.64 -19.44 5.83
CA ASN A 139 -0.96 -20.40 6.70
C ASN A 139 -0.18 -19.71 7.83
N ASP A 140 0.48 -18.59 7.55
CA ASP A 140 1.19 -17.78 8.55
C ASP A 140 0.20 -17.18 9.56
N LEU A 141 -0.94 -16.67 9.08
CA LEU A 141 -2.02 -16.15 9.93
C LEU A 141 -2.59 -17.24 10.84
N LEU A 142 -2.80 -18.45 10.30
CA LEU A 142 -3.26 -19.59 11.08
C LEU A 142 -2.28 -19.95 12.19
N THR A 143 -0.97 -19.95 11.88
CA THR A 143 0.09 -20.23 12.85
C THR A 143 0.13 -19.16 13.95
N ALA A 144 0.01 -17.87 13.59
CA ALA A 144 -0.08 -16.79 14.56
C ALA A 144 -1.32 -16.89 15.46
N ARG A 145 -2.47 -17.32 14.93
CA ARG A 145 -3.69 -17.58 15.72
C ARG A 145 -3.49 -18.74 16.70
N LEU A 146 -2.80 -19.81 16.30
CA LEU A 146 -2.46 -20.93 17.19
C LEU A 146 -1.50 -20.48 18.29
N ASP A 147 -0.49 -19.68 17.96
CA ASP A 147 0.44 -19.10 18.94
C ASP A 147 -0.31 -18.28 20.00
N ALA A 148 -1.23 -17.40 19.57
CA ALA A 148 -2.06 -16.59 20.46
C ALA A 148 -2.97 -17.47 21.33
N ALA A 149 -3.66 -18.44 20.73
CA ALA A 149 -4.54 -19.36 21.46
C ALA A 149 -3.77 -20.18 22.51
N ARG A 150 -2.55 -20.63 22.18
CA ARG A 150 -1.67 -21.37 23.09
C ARG A 150 -1.19 -20.48 24.24
N ALA A 151 -0.75 -19.26 23.96
CA ALA A 151 -0.31 -18.32 24.98
C ALA A 151 -1.46 -17.96 25.95
N LYS A 152 -2.66 -17.74 25.41
CA LYS A 152 -3.88 -17.50 26.19
C LYS A 152 -4.25 -18.71 27.06
N ALA A 153 -4.23 -19.91 26.49
CA ALA A 153 -4.50 -21.14 27.23
C ALA A 153 -3.47 -21.37 28.36
N LEU A 154 -2.20 -21.01 28.15
CA LEU A 154 -1.18 -21.08 29.20
C LEU A 154 -1.47 -20.08 30.34
N LEU A 155 -1.86 -18.85 30.02
CA LEU A 155 -2.26 -17.85 31.02
C LEU A 155 -3.46 -18.32 31.86
N GLU A 156 -4.50 -18.82 31.20
CA GLU A 156 -5.67 -19.41 31.87
C GLU A 156 -5.28 -20.62 32.72
N ALA A 157 -4.33 -21.44 32.27
CA ALA A 157 -3.87 -22.61 33.01
C ALA A 157 -3.06 -22.25 34.26
N ILE A 158 -2.32 -21.14 34.23
CA ILE A 158 -1.62 -20.58 35.40
C ILE A 158 -2.65 -20.09 36.43
N GLU A 159 -3.69 -19.39 35.99
CA GLU A 159 -4.73 -18.84 36.89
C GLU A 159 -5.65 -19.92 37.47
N SER A 160 -6.14 -20.83 36.63
CA SER A 160 -7.07 -21.90 37.02
C SER A 160 -6.38 -23.13 37.63
N LYS A 161 -5.05 -23.21 37.52
CA LYS A 161 -4.22 -24.36 37.91
C LYS A 161 -4.62 -25.66 37.22
N ARG A 162 -5.17 -25.59 36.00
CA ARG A 162 -5.53 -26.74 35.17
C ARG A 162 -5.25 -26.43 33.71
N LEU A 163 -4.87 -27.44 32.93
CA LEU A 163 -4.67 -27.26 31.50
C LEU A 163 -6.01 -27.01 30.80
N THR A 164 -6.09 -25.94 30.01
CA THR A 164 -7.22 -25.66 29.11
C THR A 164 -6.93 -26.24 27.73
N SER A 165 -7.96 -26.75 27.05
CA SER A 165 -7.84 -27.25 25.68
C SER A 165 -7.79 -26.09 24.67
N ILE A 166 -6.89 -26.19 23.69
CA ILE A 166 -6.91 -25.33 22.50
C ILE A 166 -7.93 -25.91 21.51
N GLY A 167 -8.85 -25.07 21.03
CA GLY A 167 -9.81 -25.39 19.97
C GLY A 167 -9.88 -24.26 18.95
N ILE A 168 -9.52 -24.57 17.71
CA ILE A 168 -9.75 -23.70 16.55
C ILE A 168 -10.54 -24.54 15.55
N GLU A 169 -11.68 -24.02 15.07
CA GLU A 169 -12.54 -24.72 14.11
C GLU A 169 -11.84 -24.87 12.75
N GLY A 170 -12.05 -26.00 12.09
CA GLY A 170 -11.56 -26.26 10.73
C GLY A 170 -10.08 -26.65 10.59
N LEU A 171 -9.38 -26.89 11.70
CA LEU A 171 -7.98 -27.33 11.68
C LEU A 171 -7.84 -28.85 11.57
N ASP A 172 -6.75 -29.32 10.95
CA ASP A 172 -6.37 -30.72 11.00
C ASP A 172 -6.01 -31.16 12.44
N GLU A 173 -6.51 -32.34 12.84
CA GLU A 173 -6.34 -32.86 14.19
C GLU A 173 -4.86 -33.13 14.50
N SER A 174 -4.04 -33.48 13.49
CA SER A 174 -2.61 -33.73 13.70
C SER A 174 -1.86 -32.46 14.16
N ARG A 175 -2.22 -31.31 13.57
CA ARG A 175 -1.64 -30.00 13.90
C ARG A 175 -2.13 -29.51 15.26
N LEU A 176 -3.43 -29.67 15.57
CA LEU A 176 -3.97 -29.37 16.90
C LEU A 176 -3.31 -30.25 17.99
N ALA A 177 -3.08 -31.53 17.72
CA ALA A 177 -2.42 -32.43 18.66
C ALA A 177 -0.97 -32.00 18.96
N ALA A 178 -0.23 -31.53 17.95
CA ALA A 178 1.11 -30.99 18.14
C ALA A 178 1.10 -29.75 19.05
N GLU A 179 0.15 -28.83 18.82
CA GLU A 179 0.00 -27.61 19.64
C GLU A 179 -0.40 -27.92 21.09
N ARG A 180 -1.31 -28.89 21.29
CA ARG A 180 -1.68 -29.38 22.63
C ARG A 180 -0.48 -29.97 23.37
N ARG A 181 0.36 -30.77 22.71
CA ARG A 181 1.59 -31.33 23.30
C ARG A 181 2.58 -30.25 23.70
N LEU A 182 2.74 -29.21 22.88
CA LEU A 182 3.62 -28.09 23.19
C LEU A 182 3.13 -27.31 24.42
N LEU A 183 1.82 -27.02 24.48
CA LEU A 183 1.20 -26.38 25.64
C LEU A 183 1.36 -27.23 26.91
N GLU A 184 1.09 -28.54 26.81
CA GLU A 184 1.22 -29.47 27.92
C GLU A 184 2.67 -29.51 28.44
N GLY A 185 3.66 -29.58 27.54
CA GLY A 185 5.07 -29.55 27.90
C GLY A 185 5.45 -28.28 28.68
N GLN A 186 5.06 -27.10 28.18
CA GLN A 186 5.31 -25.82 28.84
C GLN A 186 4.65 -25.74 30.23
N TYR A 187 3.41 -26.20 30.33
CA TYR A 187 2.68 -26.20 31.59
C TYR A 187 3.27 -27.19 32.61
N LEU A 188 3.66 -28.38 32.17
CA LEU A 188 4.30 -29.39 33.02
C LEU A 188 5.66 -28.90 33.55
N GLU A 189 6.46 -28.23 32.72
CA GLU A 189 7.71 -27.61 33.14
C GLU A 189 7.48 -26.57 34.25
N TYR A 190 6.56 -25.63 34.01
CA TYR A 190 6.17 -24.63 35.01
C TYR A 190 5.70 -25.29 36.31
N ARG A 191 4.82 -26.29 36.21
CA ARG A 191 4.26 -27.00 37.36
C ARG A 191 5.34 -27.77 38.14
N ALA A 192 6.32 -28.36 37.45
CA ALA A 192 7.43 -29.05 38.10
C ALA A 192 8.29 -28.08 38.92
N LYS A 193 8.65 -26.92 38.36
CA LYS A 193 9.39 -25.86 39.07
C LYS A 193 8.59 -25.32 40.26
N LEU A 194 7.28 -25.11 40.08
CA LEU A 194 6.40 -24.66 41.16
C LEU A 194 6.36 -25.67 42.31
N LYS A 195 6.17 -26.96 42.00
CA LYS A 195 6.17 -28.03 43.02
C LYS A 195 7.50 -28.14 43.77
N GLN A 196 8.62 -27.93 43.08
CA GLN A 196 9.94 -27.92 43.71
C GLN A 196 10.03 -26.81 44.77
N LEU A 197 9.62 -25.60 44.42
CA LEU A 197 9.59 -24.46 45.36
C LEU A 197 8.58 -24.67 46.49
N GLU A 198 7.42 -25.27 46.22
CA GLU A 198 6.43 -25.61 47.25
C GLU A 198 6.97 -26.64 48.25
N ALA A 199 7.67 -27.67 47.77
CA ALA A 199 8.32 -28.65 48.63
C ALA A 199 9.43 -28.02 49.48
N GLU A 200 10.18 -27.08 48.90
CA GLU A 200 11.22 -26.33 49.58
C GLU A 200 10.66 -25.42 50.69
N ILE A 201 9.54 -24.74 50.43
CA ILE A 201 8.79 -23.95 51.41
C ILE A 201 8.24 -24.85 52.51
N ALA A 202 7.69 -26.01 52.18
CA ALA A 202 7.16 -26.97 53.15
C ALA A 202 8.28 -27.47 54.08
N ARG A 203 9.45 -27.80 53.54
CA ARG A 203 10.64 -28.20 54.29
C ARG A 203 11.08 -27.11 55.27
N ARG A 204 11.25 -25.87 54.80
CA ARG A 204 11.65 -24.73 55.66
C ARG A 204 10.60 -24.40 56.71
N THR A 205 9.31 -24.54 56.38
CA THR A 205 8.22 -24.33 57.36
C THR A 205 8.26 -25.39 58.47
N ALA A 206 8.57 -26.64 58.13
CA ALA A 206 8.76 -27.69 59.13
C ALA A 206 10.01 -27.44 60.00
N GLU A 207 11.10 -26.99 59.39
CA GLU A 207 12.34 -26.60 60.07
C GLU A 207 12.09 -25.43 61.05
N GLU A 208 11.39 -24.39 60.60
CA GLU A 208 10.98 -23.25 61.45
C GLU A 208 10.19 -23.71 62.68
N ARG A 209 9.21 -24.63 62.49
CA ARG A 209 8.42 -25.18 63.59
C ARG A 209 9.28 -25.95 64.58
N ALA A 210 10.19 -26.79 64.10
CA ALA A 210 11.09 -27.56 64.97
C ALA A 210 12.02 -26.63 65.78
N THR A 211 12.64 -25.65 65.13
CA THR A 211 13.52 -24.67 65.82
C THR A 211 12.75 -23.80 66.81
N ARG A 212 11.50 -23.45 66.52
CA ARG A 212 10.64 -22.71 67.46
C ARG A 212 10.41 -23.48 68.76
N GLU A 213 10.23 -24.80 68.70
CA GLU A 213 10.13 -25.62 69.91
C GLU A 213 11.46 -25.68 70.68
N LEU A 214 12.61 -25.66 69.98
CA LEU A 214 13.93 -25.56 70.62
C LEU A 214 14.15 -24.23 71.32
N VAL A 215 13.59 -23.13 70.81
CA VAL A 215 13.62 -21.80 71.45
C VAL A 215 12.70 -21.76 72.68
N ARG A 216 11.53 -22.39 72.60
CA ARG A 216 10.50 -22.36 73.67
C ARG A 216 11.01 -22.87 75.01
N LYS A 217 11.83 -23.94 75.03
CA LYS A 217 12.37 -24.51 76.27
C LYS A 217 13.25 -23.51 77.05
N PRO A 218 14.35 -22.96 76.48
CA PRO A 218 15.17 -21.97 77.16
C PRO A 218 14.44 -20.66 77.46
N GLU A 219 13.47 -20.24 76.63
CA GLU A 219 12.60 -19.08 76.96
C GLU A 219 11.82 -19.28 78.27
N GLN A 220 11.37 -20.51 78.55
CA GLN A 220 10.64 -20.83 79.79
C GLN A 220 11.58 -21.04 80.99
N THR A 221 12.77 -21.60 80.79
CA THR A 221 13.67 -21.95 81.90
C THR A 221 14.61 -20.81 82.30
N LEU A 222 15.01 -19.95 81.37
CA LEU A 222 15.96 -18.85 81.64
C LEU A 222 15.46 -17.86 82.71
N PRO A 223 14.17 -17.47 82.78
CA PRO A 223 13.67 -16.61 83.86
C PRO A 223 13.90 -17.22 85.24
N ILE A 224 13.66 -18.53 85.39
CA ILE A 224 13.85 -19.26 86.65
C ILE A 224 15.34 -19.28 87.03
N THR A 225 16.22 -19.56 86.08
CA THR A 225 17.67 -19.56 86.32
C THR A 225 18.19 -18.16 86.66
N ARG A 226 17.66 -17.11 86.00
CA ARG A 226 17.98 -15.70 86.30
C ARG A 226 17.58 -15.33 87.73
N GLU A 227 16.36 -15.68 88.13
CA GLU A 227 15.86 -15.43 89.49
C GLU A 227 16.74 -16.14 90.53
N ARG A 228 17.01 -17.44 90.34
CA ARG A 228 17.87 -18.20 91.25
C ARG A 228 19.29 -17.64 91.36
N ALA A 229 19.87 -17.18 90.26
CA ALA A 229 21.21 -16.56 90.26
C ALA A 229 21.22 -15.23 91.05
N GLU A 230 20.19 -14.40 90.90
CA GLU A 230 20.05 -13.15 91.65
C GLU A 230 19.79 -13.38 93.15
N ASP A 231 18.99 -14.39 93.53
CA ASP A 231 18.79 -14.79 94.92
C ASP A 231 20.12 -15.21 95.58
N TYR A 232 20.89 -16.07 94.91
CA TYR A 232 22.20 -16.50 95.39
C TYR A 232 23.19 -15.34 95.47
N ARG A 233 23.11 -14.38 94.55
CA ARG A 233 23.90 -13.14 94.61
C ARG A 233 23.55 -12.33 95.87
N GLY A 234 22.27 -12.21 96.20
CA GLY A 234 21.79 -11.54 97.42
C GLY A 234 22.19 -12.26 98.71
N LEU A 235 22.08 -13.59 98.76
CA LEU A 235 22.53 -14.41 99.88
C LEU A 235 24.05 -14.32 100.08
N ARG A 236 24.81 -14.30 98.98
CA ARG A 236 26.28 -14.15 99.02
C ARG A 236 26.67 -12.79 99.60
N LYS A 237 26.00 -11.70 99.22
CA LYS A 237 26.25 -10.35 99.80
C LYS A 237 26.10 -10.34 101.32
N ARG A 238 25.29 -11.25 101.87
CA ARG A 238 25.05 -11.45 103.31
C ARG A 238 25.87 -12.60 103.91
N ASN A 239 26.82 -13.18 103.17
CA ASN A 239 27.65 -14.32 103.56
C ASN A 239 26.89 -15.62 103.92
N PHE A 240 25.66 -15.81 103.43
CA PHE A 240 24.87 -17.02 103.70
C PHE A 240 25.13 -18.19 102.75
N VAL A 241 25.86 -17.97 101.64
CA VAL A 241 26.23 -19.00 100.65
C VAL A 241 27.66 -18.82 100.16
N SER A 242 28.29 -19.90 99.68
CA SER A 242 29.65 -19.85 99.16
C SER A 242 29.74 -19.07 97.84
N LYS A 243 30.89 -18.44 97.57
CA LYS A 243 31.15 -17.78 96.27
C LYS A 243 31.07 -18.76 95.11
N HIS A 244 31.50 -20.00 95.32
CA HIS A 244 31.49 -21.05 94.31
C HIS A 244 30.07 -21.38 93.86
N ALA A 245 29.14 -21.58 94.80
CA ALA A 245 27.74 -21.89 94.49
C ALA A 245 27.05 -20.76 93.69
N TYR A 246 27.36 -19.49 93.99
CA TYR A 246 26.88 -18.38 93.17
C TYR A 246 27.47 -18.41 91.76
N LEU A 247 28.78 -18.63 91.61
CA LEU A 247 29.43 -18.65 90.30
C LEU A 247 28.96 -19.80 89.41
N GLU A 248 28.67 -20.97 89.98
CA GLU A 248 28.06 -22.09 89.23
C GLU A 248 26.69 -21.70 88.66
N LEU A 249 25.81 -21.10 89.47
CA LEU A 249 24.51 -20.63 88.96
C LEU A 249 24.64 -19.51 87.93
N GLU A 250 25.56 -18.57 88.16
CA GLU A 250 25.83 -17.48 87.22
C GLU A 250 26.33 -18.02 85.87
N GLN A 251 27.19 -19.04 85.88
CA GLN A 251 27.66 -19.72 84.68
C GLN A 251 26.49 -20.37 83.92
N VAL A 252 25.64 -21.14 84.61
CA VAL A 252 24.45 -21.77 83.98
C VAL A 252 23.50 -20.72 83.40
N ARG A 253 23.32 -19.58 84.07
CA ARG A 253 22.51 -18.45 83.56
C ARG A 253 23.10 -17.92 82.25
N ILE A 254 24.42 -17.67 82.22
CA ILE A 254 25.11 -17.15 81.03
C ILE A 254 25.02 -18.16 79.88
N GLU A 255 25.24 -19.44 80.13
CA GLU A 255 25.13 -20.50 79.13
C GLU A 255 23.71 -20.56 78.53
N GLN A 256 22.67 -20.61 79.35
CA GLN A 256 21.28 -20.63 78.87
C GLN A 256 20.88 -19.36 78.11
N GLU A 257 21.39 -18.20 78.51
CA GLU A 257 21.16 -16.93 77.81
C GLU A 257 21.84 -16.91 76.44
N ARG A 258 23.06 -17.45 76.33
CA ARG A 258 23.78 -17.58 75.06
C ARG A 258 23.12 -18.61 74.15
N ASP A 259 22.69 -19.74 74.69
CA ASP A 259 21.95 -20.76 73.96
C ASP A 259 20.64 -20.21 73.41
N LEU A 260 19.88 -19.48 74.22
CA LEU A 260 18.64 -18.83 73.76
C LEU A 260 18.92 -17.86 72.60
N ALA A 261 19.92 -17.00 72.75
CA ALA A 261 20.30 -16.04 71.71
C ALA A 261 20.72 -16.75 70.41
N ALA A 262 21.47 -17.85 70.51
CA ALA A 262 21.88 -18.64 69.35
C ALA A 262 20.67 -19.31 68.64
N GLN A 263 19.74 -19.89 69.40
CA GLN A 263 18.52 -20.50 68.84
C GLN A 263 17.60 -19.45 68.20
N GLN A 264 17.46 -18.27 68.81
CA GLN A 264 16.69 -17.15 68.24
C GLN A 264 17.32 -16.63 66.94
N ALA A 265 18.65 -16.49 66.90
CA ALA A 265 19.35 -16.11 65.67
C ALA A 265 19.12 -17.16 64.56
N LYS A 266 19.18 -18.46 64.89
CA LYS A 266 18.91 -19.52 63.92
C LYS A 266 17.47 -19.50 63.42
N LEU A 267 16.50 -19.25 64.29
CA LEU A 267 15.10 -19.10 63.91
C LEU A 267 14.92 -17.94 62.93
N ALA A 268 15.54 -16.79 63.18
CA ALA A 268 15.48 -15.63 62.30
C ALA A 268 16.10 -15.93 60.92
N GLU A 269 17.22 -16.66 60.87
CA GLU A 269 17.84 -17.12 59.62
C GLU A 269 16.89 -18.01 58.80
N ILE A 270 16.25 -19.00 59.43
CA ILE A 270 15.28 -19.89 58.77
C ILE A 270 14.07 -19.10 58.26
N GLN A 271 13.58 -18.14 59.04
CA GLN A 271 12.46 -17.28 58.63
C GLN A 271 12.80 -16.41 57.42
N ALA A 272 14.02 -15.85 57.37
CA ALA A 272 14.50 -15.11 56.21
C ALA A 272 14.59 -16.02 54.97
N ALA A 273 15.15 -17.22 55.11
CA ALA A 273 15.24 -18.18 54.02
C ALA A 273 13.85 -18.68 53.55
N LEU A 274 12.87 -18.80 54.45
CA LEU A 274 11.50 -19.12 54.10
C LEU A 274 10.82 -17.98 53.32
N ALA A 275 11.06 -16.73 53.73
CA ALA A 275 10.58 -15.56 53.00
C ALA A 275 11.18 -15.50 51.59
N GLU A 276 12.47 -15.77 51.44
CA GLU A 276 13.15 -15.85 50.15
C GLU A 276 12.54 -16.95 49.26
N SER A 277 12.34 -18.18 49.77
CA SER A 277 11.72 -19.25 48.98
C SER A 277 10.28 -18.89 48.52
N ARG A 278 9.53 -18.15 49.35
CA ARG A 278 8.21 -17.63 48.96
C ARG A 278 8.31 -16.56 47.87
N GLN A 279 9.28 -15.65 47.97
CA GLN A 279 9.54 -14.65 46.92
C GLN A 279 9.95 -15.30 45.61
N GLN A 280 10.80 -16.33 45.63
CA GLN A 280 11.18 -17.09 44.44
C GLN A 280 9.96 -17.76 43.78
N ARG A 281 9.02 -18.29 44.58
CA ARG A 281 7.75 -18.83 44.06
C ARG A 281 6.93 -17.76 43.35
N GLU A 282 6.73 -16.61 43.97
CA GLU A 282 5.97 -15.51 43.37
C GLU A 282 6.66 -14.98 42.11
N ALA A 283 8.00 -14.87 42.13
CA ALA A 283 8.79 -14.46 40.97
C ALA A 283 8.64 -15.43 39.79
N LEU A 284 8.65 -16.75 40.05
CA LEU A 284 8.40 -17.75 39.01
C LEU A 284 7.01 -17.58 38.37
N ILE A 285 5.98 -17.35 39.18
CA ILE A 285 4.61 -17.14 38.70
C ILE A 285 4.53 -15.87 37.85
N ALA A 286 5.08 -14.76 38.36
CA ALA A 286 5.09 -13.47 37.68
C ALA A 286 5.86 -13.51 36.35
N GLU A 287 7.05 -14.12 36.35
CA GLU A 287 7.87 -14.25 35.15
C GLU A 287 7.20 -15.14 34.09
N THR A 288 6.63 -16.27 34.49
CA THR A 288 5.91 -17.15 33.56
C THR A 288 4.70 -16.43 32.95
N ARG A 289 3.96 -15.66 33.77
CA ARG A 289 2.84 -14.84 33.30
C ARG A 289 3.30 -13.74 32.34
N ARG A 290 4.39 -13.04 32.66
CA ARG A 290 4.97 -11.99 31.80
C ARG A 290 5.37 -12.56 30.44
N VAL A 291 6.13 -13.65 30.42
CA VAL A 291 6.56 -14.30 29.16
C VAL A 291 5.36 -14.79 28.33
N ALA A 292 4.32 -15.31 28.97
CA ALA A 292 3.12 -15.73 28.26
C ALA A 292 2.31 -14.53 27.71
N LEU A 293 2.24 -13.41 28.43
CA LEU A 293 1.64 -12.16 27.95
C LEU A 293 2.41 -11.55 26.78
N ASP A 294 3.73 -11.52 26.85
CA ASP A 294 4.57 -11.00 25.76
C ASP A 294 4.37 -11.81 24.48
N LYS A 295 4.34 -13.15 24.60
CA LYS A 295 4.04 -14.05 23.47
C LYS A 295 2.64 -13.86 22.91
N LEU A 296 1.64 -13.64 23.79
CA LEU A 296 0.28 -13.37 23.36
C LEU A 296 0.22 -12.07 22.56
N HIS A 297 0.83 -11.00 23.09
CA HIS A 297 0.86 -9.70 22.43
C HIS A 297 1.53 -9.74 21.06
N GLU A 298 2.70 -10.38 20.97
CA GLU A 298 3.42 -10.56 19.70
C GLU A 298 2.59 -11.36 18.68
N ALA A 299 1.93 -12.44 19.13
CA ALA A 299 1.08 -13.24 18.27
C ALA A 299 -0.17 -12.48 17.80
N GLU A 300 -0.81 -11.69 18.67
CA GLU A 300 -1.97 -10.85 18.33
C GLU A 300 -1.61 -9.73 17.34
N GLN A 301 -0.42 -9.12 17.48
CA GLN A 301 0.10 -8.17 16.49
C GLN A 301 0.30 -8.85 15.14
N ARG A 302 0.98 -10.00 15.10
CA ARG A 302 1.14 -10.80 13.88
C ARG A 302 -0.19 -11.18 13.25
N VAL A 303 -1.18 -11.58 14.04
CA VAL A 303 -2.54 -11.86 13.55
C VAL A 303 -3.15 -10.63 12.89
N THR A 304 -3.00 -9.45 13.49
CA THR A 304 -3.55 -8.20 12.95
C THR A 304 -2.90 -7.85 11.62
N ASP A 305 -1.56 -7.88 11.57
CA ASP A 305 -0.79 -7.54 10.37
C ASP A 305 -1.07 -8.51 9.22
N LEU A 306 -0.99 -9.83 9.49
CA LEU A 306 -1.25 -10.86 8.48
C LEU A 306 -2.70 -10.89 8.01
N THR A 307 -3.66 -10.50 8.86
CA THR A 307 -5.05 -10.33 8.42
C THR A 307 -5.18 -9.20 7.40
N GLN A 308 -4.50 -8.07 7.63
CA GLN A 308 -4.50 -6.96 6.67
C GLN A 308 -3.76 -7.31 5.38
N GLU A 309 -2.66 -8.06 5.47
CA GLU A 309 -1.94 -8.56 4.29
C GLU A 309 -2.78 -9.55 3.49
N LEU A 310 -3.51 -10.45 4.15
CA LEU A 310 -4.39 -11.41 3.50
C LEU A 310 -5.51 -10.69 2.74
N ILE A 311 -6.18 -9.71 3.37
CA ILE A 311 -7.22 -8.91 2.71
C ILE A 311 -6.65 -8.21 1.45
N LYS A 312 -5.44 -7.65 1.55
CA LYS A 312 -4.77 -7.02 0.39
C LYS A 312 -4.46 -8.05 -0.69
N ALA A 313 -3.95 -9.24 -0.34
CA ALA A 313 -3.64 -10.29 -1.30
C ALA A 313 -4.90 -10.81 -2.02
N GLU A 314 -5.98 -11.05 -1.28
CA GLU A 314 -7.28 -11.47 -1.84
C GLU A 314 -7.86 -10.40 -2.78
N THR A 315 -7.81 -9.11 -2.42
CA THR A 315 -8.27 -8.05 -3.32
C THR A 315 -7.46 -7.95 -4.60
N ARG A 316 -6.15 -8.26 -4.55
CA ARG A 316 -5.28 -8.28 -5.73
C ARG A 316 -5.57 -9.46 -6.64
N GLY A 317 -5.88 -10.63 -6.08
CA GLY A 317 -6.24 -11.81 -6.86
C GLY A 317 -7.63 -11.72 -7.53
N ALA A 318 -8.53 -10.88 -6.98
CA ALA A 318 -9.89 -10.69 -7.51
C ALA A 318 -10.03 -9.56 -8.55
N SER A 319 -8.97 -8.77 -8.77
CA SER A 319 -8.93 -7.63 -9.71
C SER A 319 -8.33 -8.04 -11.05
#